data_AF-A0A162UIL1-F1
#
_entry.id   AF-A0A162UIL1-F1
#
_cell.length_a   1.000
_cell.length_b   1.000
_cell.length_c   1.000
_cell.angle_alpha   90.00
_cell.angle_beta   90.00
_cell.angle_gamma   90.00
#
_symmetry.space_group_name_H-M   'P 1'
#
loop_
_entity.id
_entity.type
_entity.pdbx_description
1 polymer ?
#
loop_
_entity_poly.entity_id
_entity_poly.type
_entity_poly.pdbx_seq_one_letter_code
_entity_poly.pdbx_strand_id
1 'polypeptide(L)'
;MEAIMSIVEKSAEQFVQFYYGNFDGQRTTLPNLYRDKSTILWNGNALSGAQKFSELLAVIPQSIHEIDVYNCQPFPGNTFITATVNAQGTWGILINVTGSVKFDDGSAIKSFFEVFMLMPEEEQTNNFFVQSQNFRCSRSEACDAFYGCRRLEDLRRNLTTHPLGVHKVVVDRFLLTAYSVVSPESATVRSRLELALSSNPLQSEATTSTAGVE
;
A
#
# COMPACT_ATOMS: atom_id res chain seq x y z
N MET A 1 11.17 -5.41 -24.36
CA MET A 1 10.48 -4.39 -23.53
C MET A 1 9.30 -3.78 -24.29
N GLU A 2 9.48 -3.30 -25.53
CA GLU A 2 8.41 -2.66 -26.32
C GLU A 2 7.16 -3.54 -26.52
N ALA A 3 7.32 -4.82 -26.86
CA ALA A 3 6.19 -5.74 -27.02
C ALA A 3 5.40 -5.97 -25.72
N ILE A 4 6.08 -5.98 -24.57
CA ILE A 4 5.45 -6.13 -23.24
C ILE A 4 4.64 -4.87 -22.92
N MET A 5 5.23 -3.70 -23.16
CA MET A 5 4.56 -2.42 -22.90
C MET A 5 3.26 -2.30 -23.72
N SER A 6 3.27 -2.71 -25.00
CA SER A 6 2.06 -2.68 -25.83
C SER A 6 0.93 -3.58 -25.29
N ILE A 7 1.26 -4.74 -24.72
CA ILE A 7 0.27 -5.62 -24.08
C ILE A 7 -0.28 -4.94 -22.81
N VAL A 8 0.63 -4.41 -21.98
CA VAL A 8 0.30 -3.73 -20.72
C VAL A 8 -0.64 -2.55 -20.94
N GLU A 9 -0.37 -1.70 -21.93
CA GLU A 9 -1.20 -0.54 -22.27
C GLU A 9 -2.61 -0.98 -22.66
N LYS A 10 -2.74 -1.95 -23.57
CA LYS A 10 -4.04 -2.46 -24.03
C LYS A 10 -4.83 -3.12 -22.91
N SER A 11 -4.17 -3.94 -22.08
CA SER A 11 -4.80 -4.59 -20.94
C SER A 11 -5.25 -3.58 -19.88
N ALA A 12 -4.44 -2.56 -19.61
CA ALA A 12 -4.80 -1.50 -18.66
C ALA A 12 -5.98 -0.65 -19.18
N GLU A 13 -5.98 -0.27 -20.45
CA GLU A 13 -7.09 0.45 -21.09
C GLU A 13 -8.41 -0.33 -20.97
N GLN A 14 -8.40 -1.61 -21.37
CA GLN A 14 -9.56 -2.49 -21.28
C GLN A 14 -10.03 -2.67 -19.83
N PHE A 15 -9.08 -2.85 -18.90
CA PHE A 15 -9.38 -2.99 -17.48
C PHE A 15 -10.05 -1.73 -16.92
N VAL A 16 -9.51 -0.54 -17.18
CA VAL A 16 -10.06 0.73 -16.67
C VAL A 16 -11.47 0.95 -17.21
N GLN A 17 -11.68 0.78 -18.51
CA GLN A 17 -13.00 0.93 -19.14
C GLN A 17 -14.02 -0.07 -18.55
N PHE A 18 -13.62 -1.34 -18.42
CA PHE A 18 -14.48 -2.38 -17.85
C PHE A 18 -14.78 -2.12 -16.38
N TYR A 19 -13.76 -1.84 -15.57
CA TYR A 19 -13.87 -1.73 -14.13
C TYR A 19 -14.80 -0.59 -13.73
N TYR A 20 -14.56 0.64 -14.20
CA TYR A 20 -15.39 1.79 -13.81
C TYR A 20 -16.78 1.75 -14.45
N GLY A 21 -16.90 1.26 -15.69
CA GLY A 21 -18.22 1.04 -16.30
C GLY A 21 -19.08 0.05 -15.53
N ASN A 22 -18.49 -1.05 -15.03
CA ASN A 22 -19.20 -1.98 -14.15
C ASN A 22 -19.38 -1.43 -12.73
N PHE A 23 -18.45 -0.64 -12.20
CA PHE A 23 -18.59 -0.04 -10.87
C PHE A 23 -19.85 0.83 -10.77
N ASP A 24 -20.12 1.60 -11.82
CA ASP A 24 -21.27 2.50 -11.87
C ASP A 24 -22.55 1.79 -12.36
N GLY A 25 -22.44 0.81 -13.26
CA GLY A 25 -23.60 0.15 -13.86
C GLY A 25 -23.99 -1.22 -13.27
N GLN A 26 -23.02 -2.10 -13.00
CA GLN A 26 -23.22 -3.53 -12.68
C GLN A 26 -22.24 -4.03 -11.61
N ARG A 27 -22.08 -3.30 -10.50
CA ARG A 27 -21.01 -3.53 -9.50
C ARG A 27 -20.98 -4.93 -8.89
N THR A 28 -22.10 -5.65 -8.93
CA THR A 28 -22.20 -7.02 -8.41
C THR A 28 -21.28 -8.01 -9.12
N THR A 29 -20.80 -7.69 -10.32
CA THR A 29 -19.86 -8.54 -11.08
C THR A 29 -18.40 -8.29 -10.70
N LEU A 30 -18.07 -7.12 -10.12
CA LEU A 30 -16.70 -6.73 -9.82
C LEU A 30 -15.95 -7.69 -8.88
N PRO A 31 -16.58 -8.29 -7.85
CA PRO A 31 -15.90 -9.28 -7.00
C PRO A 31 -15.28 -10.45 -7.78
N ASN A 32 -15.78 -10.78 -8.98
CA ASN A 32 -15.22 -11.84 -9.81
C ASN A 32 -13.81 -11.54 -10.32
N LEU A 33 -13.39 -10.27 -10.31
CA LEU A 33 -12.03 -9.85 -10.65
C LEU A 33 -11.02 -10.11 -9.51
N TYR A 34 -11.49 -10.52 -8.33
CA TYR A 34 -10.68 -10.67 -7.12
C TYR A 34 -10.60 -12.15 -6.73
N ARG A 35 -9.55 -12.51 -6.01
CA ARG A 35 -9.31 -13.85 -5.44
C ARG A 35 -9.31 -13.74 -3.92
N ASP A 36 -9.36 -14.86 -3.22
CA ASP A 36 -9.39 -14.87 -1.74
C ASP A 36 -8.18 -14.16 -1.11
N LYS A 37 -7.03 -14.21 -1.80
CA LYS A 37 -5.78 -13.55 -1.39
C LYS A 37 -5.66 -12.09 -1.85
N SER A 38 -6.65 -11.56 -2.56
CA SER A 38 -6.64 -10.17 -3.01
C SER A 38 -6.80 -9.22 -1.83
N THR A 39 -6.03 -8.14 -1.83
CA THR A 39 -6.05 -7.13 -0.76
C THR A 39 -6.63 -5.82 -1.26
N ILE A 40 -7.60 -5.26 -0.55
CA ILE A 40 -8.24 -3.99 -0.92
C ILE A 40 -8.06 -3.03 0.25
N LEU A 41 -7.58 -1.83 -0.03
CA LEU A 41 -7.57 -0.74 0.93
C LEU A 41 -8.51 0.36 0.45
N TRP A 42 -9.67 0.49 1.08
CA TRP A 42 -10.69 1.46 0.72
C TRP A 42 -10.73 2.60 1.73
N ASN A 43 -10.21 3.77 1.36
CA ASN A 43 -10.13 4.96 2.21
C ASN A 43 -9.44 4.74 3.58
N GLY A 44 -8.65 3.67 3.73
CA GLY A 44 -7.99 3.28 4.98
C GLY A 44 -8.53 1.99 5.60
N ASN A 45 -9.70 1.50 5.14
CA ASN A 45 -10.28 0.24 5.59
C ASN A 45 -9.72 -0.92 4.75
N ALA A 46 -9.01 -1.84 5.40
CA ALA A 46 -8.44 -3.02 4.75
C ALA A 46 -9.47 -4.14 4.67
N LEU A 47 -9.62 -4.73 3.48
CA LEU A 47 -10.48 -5.87 3.18
C LEU A 47 -9.64 -6.95 2.50
N SER A 48 -9.99 -8.21 2.73
CA SER A 48 -9.35 -9.36 2.11
C SER A 48 -10.38 -10.18 1.35
N GLY A 49 -10.11 -10.42 0.07
CA GLY A 49 -10.89 -11.32 -0.77
C GLY A 49 -12.15 -10.72 -1.39
N ALA A 50 -12.66 -11.45 -2.39
CA ALA A 50 -13.84 -11.09 -3.17
C ALA A 50 -15.11 -10.96 -2.31
N GLN A 51 -15.29 -11.82 -1.30
CA GLN A 51 -16.47 -11.77 -0.42
C GLN A 51 -16.57 -10.45 0.34
N LYS A 52 -15.46 -10.01 0.98
CA LYS A 52 -15.44 -8.74 1.71
C LYS A 52 -15.58 -7.53 0.80
N PHE A 53 -15.10 -7.65 -0.44
CA PHE A 53 -15.36 -6.63 -1.44
C PHE A 53 -16.84 -6.54 -1.81
N SER A 54 -17.50 -7.69 -2.03
CA SER A 54 -18.94 -7.74 -2.31
C SER A 54 -19.77 -7.12 -1.18
N GLU A 55 -19.43 -7.42 0.09
CA GLU A 55 -20.03 -6.79 1.26
C GLU A 55 -19.86 -5.26 1.27
N LEU A 56 -18.67 -4.75 0.92
CA LEU A 56 -18.43 -3.30 0.77
C LEU A 56 -19.31 -2.70 -0.34
N LEU A 57 -19.34 -3.31 -1.52
CA LEU A 57 -20.08 -2.81 -2.67
C LEU A 57 -21.60 -2.74 -2.41
N ALA A 58 -22.11 -3.60 -1.53
CA ALA A 58 -23.50 -3.61 -1.11
C ALA A 58 -23.88 -2.45 -0.18
N VAL A 59 -22.92 -1.86 0.55
CA VAL A 59 -23.17 -0.79 1.52
C VAL A 59 -22.78 0.60 1.01
N ILE A 60 -21.89 0.70 0.02
CA ILE A 60 -21.52 2.00 -0.56
C ILE A 60 -22.62 2.51 -1.50
N PRO A 61 -22.85 3.83 -1.57
CA PRO A 61 -23.84 4.42 -2.47
C PRO A 61 -23.55 4.12 -3.94
N GLN A 62 -24.56 4.29 -4.79
CA GLN A 62 -24.32 4.31 -6.24
C GLN A 62 -23.35 5.44 -6.60
N SER A 63 -22.61 5.27 -7.69
CA SER A 63 -21.56 6.21 -8.08
C SER A 63 -21.59 6.48 -9.56
N ILE A 64 -21.01 7.62 -9.95
CA ILE A 64 -20.58 7.93 -11.30
C ILE A 64 -19.12 8.35 -11.22
N HIS A 65 -18.24 7.66 -11.95
CA HIS A 65 -16.82 7.96 -12.07
C HIS A 65 -16.55 8.69 -13.40
N GLU A 66 -15.73 9.72 -13.32
CA GLU A 66 -15.12 10.38 -14.47
C GLU A 66 -13.61 10.19 -14.38
N ILE A 67 -13.02 9.52 -15.36
CA ILE A 67 -11.59 9.18 -15.36
C ILE A 67 -10.82 10.29 -16.07
N ASP A 68 -9.90 10.95 -15.36
CA ASP A 68 -9.08 12.03 -15.92
C ASP A 68 -7.88 11.45 -16.67
N VAL A 69 -7.10 10.62 -15.99
CA VAL A 69 -5.89 10.00 -16.53
C VAL A 69 -5.56 8.72 -15.79
N TYR A 70 -4.95 7.78 -16.50
CA TYR A 70 -4.34 6.60 -15.92
C TYR A 70 -2.97 6.33 -16.55
N ASN A 71 -2.11 5.67 -15.81
CA ASN A 71 -0.84 5.15 -16.29
C ASN A 71 -0.67 3.70 -15.85
N CYS A 72 0.13 2.95 -16.61
CA CYS A 72 0.42 1.57 -16.30
C CYS A 72 1.91 1.26 -16.44
N GLN A 73 2.38 0.26 -15.70
CA GLN A 73 3.76 -0.23 -15.74
C GLN A 73 3.79 -1.75 -15.59
N PRO A 74 4.58 -2.47 -16.40
CA PRO A 74 4.87 -3.87 -16.13
C PRO A 74 5.71 -4.01 -14.87
N PHE A 75 5.43 -5.04 -14.07
CA PHE A 75 6.33 -5.49 -13.02
C PHE A 75 6.55 -7.01 -13.09
N PRO A 76 7.71 -7.52 -12.67
CA PRO A 76 7.95 -8.96 -12.65
C PRO A 76 6.95 -9.66 -11.72
N GLY A 77 6.09 -10.52 -12.27
CA GLY A 77 5.05 -11.23 -11.51
C GLY A 77 5.60 -12.35 -10.62
N ASN A 78 6.90 -12.67 -10.71
CA ASN A 78 7.54 -13.74 -9.95
C ASN A 78 8.40 -13.20 -8.78
N THR A 79 7.78 -12.71 -7.72
CA THR A 79 8.52 -12.62 -6.45
C THR A 79 8.51 -14.01 -5.82
N PHE A 80 9.64 -14.73 -5.98
CA PHE A 80 10.05 -15.94 -5.24
C PHE A 80 9.78 -17.34 -5.85
N ILE A 81 9.91 -17.60 -7.16
CA ILE A 81 10.18 -18.98 -7.65
C ILE A 81 11.16 -18.93 -8.83
N THR A 82 12.41 -19.35 -8.52
CA THR A 82 13.51 -19.79 -9.41
C THR A 82 13.91 -18.95 -10.63
N ALA A 83 15.22 -18.72 -10.70
CA ALA A 83 15.99 -18.02 -11.72
C ALA A 83 16.03 -18.73 -13.09
N THR A 84 14.87 -19.11 -13.64
CA THR A 84 14.74 -19.60 -15.01
C THR A 84 13.53 -18.92 -15.64
N VAL A 85 13.68 -17.62 -15.87
CA VAL A 85 12.76 -16.83 -16.66
C VAL A 85 12.95 -17.30 -18.10
N ASN A 86 12.02 -18.09 -18.64
CA ASN A 86 11.91 -18.22 -20.09
C ASN A 86 11.77 -16.80 -20.67
N ALA A 87 12.24 -16.56 -21.90
CA ALA A 87 12.26 -15.23 -22.53
C ALA A 87 10.88 -14.51 -22.63
N GLN A 88 9.81 -15.17 -22.17
CA GLN A 88 8.41 -14.74 -22.12
C GLN A 88 7.84 -14.62 -20.68
N GLY A 89 8.68 -14.33 -19.67
CA GLY A 89 8.30 -14.30 -18.24
C GLY A 89 6.92 -13.71 -17.89
N THR A 90 6.32 -14.20 -16.81
CA THR A 90 5.01 -13.77 -16.32
C THR A 90 5.09 -12.34 -15.74
N TRP A 91 4.41 -11.38 -16.35
CA TRP A 91 4.39 -9.97 -15.91
C TRP A 91 3.06 -9.63 -15.25
N GLY A 92 3.12 -8.93 -14.11
CA GLY A 92 1.98 -8.22 -13.55
C GLY A 92 1.88 -6.80 -14.11
N ILE A 93 0.75 -6.15 -13.88
CA ILE A 93 0.48 -4.78 -14.32
C ILE A 93 0.16 -3.91 -13.12
N LEU A 94 0.95 -2.87 -12.89
CA LEU A 94 0.62 -1.80 -11.96
C LEU A 94 -0.16 -0.73 -12.73
N ILE A 95 -1.33 -0.34 -12.26
CA ILE A 95 -2.17 0.71 -12.86
C ILE A 95 -2.42 1.78 -11.80
N ASN A 96 -2.15 3.03 -12.14
CA ASN A 96 -2.53 4.19 -11.34
C ASN A 96 -3.62 4.96 -12.09
N VAL A 97 -4.69 5.32 -11.40
CA VAL A 97 -5.84 6.03 -11.95
C VAL A 97 -6.11 7.26 -11.09
N THR A 98 -6.38 8.39 -11.74
CA THR A 98 -6.93 9.59 -11.11
C THR A 98 -8.19 10.00 -11.83
N GLY A 99 -9.14 10.55 -11.08
CA GLY A 99 -10.38 11.05 -11.64
C GLY A 99 -11.24 11.75 -10.60
N SER A 100 -12.52 11.86 -10.89
CA SER A 100 -13.54 12.31 -9.95
C SER A 100 -14.65 11.27 -9.80
N VAL A 101 -15.27 11.24 -8.62
CA VAL A 101 -16.38 10.36 -8.29
C VAL A 101 -17.49 11.15 -7.62
N LYS A 102 -18.72 10.92 -8.07
CA LYS A 102 -19.94 11.42 -7.46
C LYS A 102 -20.70 10.25 -6.87
N PHE A 103 -20.88 10.24 -5.56
CA PHE A 103 -21.74 9.26 -4.88
C PHE A 103 -23.18 9.78 -4.79
N ASP A 104 -24.13 8.86 -4.85
CA ASP A 104 -25.57 9.10 -4.70
C ASP A 104 -26.00 9.11 -3.23
N ASP A 105 -25.30 9.91 -2.43
CA ASP A 105 -25.55 10.13 -1.00
C ASP A 105 -25.70 11.63 -0.67
N GLY A 106 -25.83 12.46 -1.70
CA GLY A 106 -25.86 13.92 -1.58
C GLY A 106 -24.49 14.57 -1.37
N SER A 107 -23.40 13.80 -1.29
CA SER A 107 -22.05 14.36 -1.13
C SER A 107 -21.56 15.11 -2.38
N ALA A 108 -20.68 16.09 -2.21
CA ALA A 108 -20.06 16.76 -3.35
C ALA A 108 -19.21 15.80 -4.19
N ILE A 109 -18.93 16.17 -5.45
CA ILE A 109 -17.98 15.44 -6.30
C ILE A 109 -16.60 15.46 -5.61
N LYS A 110 -15.93 14.32 -5.59
CA LYS A 110 -14.62 14.14 -4.96
C LYS A 110 -13.61 13.69 -5.99
N SER A 111 -12.42 14.28 -6.00
CA SER A 111 -11.29 13.70 -6.71
C SER A 111 -10.90 12.38 -6.04
N PHE A 112 -10.45 11.39 -6.82
CA PHE A 112 -9.94 10.14 -6.29
C PHE A 112 -8.62 9.76 -6.96
N PHE A 113 -7.88 8.92 -6.23
CA PHE A 113 -6.71 8.23 -6.70
C PHE A 113 -6.89 6.75 -6.39
N GLU A 114 -6.60 5.90 -7.36
CA GLU A 114 -6.70 4.47 -7.21
C GLU A 114 -5.53 3.75 -7.85
N VAL A 115 -5.02 2.73 -7.17
CA VAL A 115 -3.93 1.88 -7.65
C VAL A 115 -4.38 0.44 -7.70
N PHE A 116 -4.11 -0.24 -8.81
CA PHE A 116 -4.34 -1.67 -8.99
C PHE A 116 -3.01 -2.38 -9.27
N MET A 117 -2.84 -3.55 -8.68
CA MET A 117 -1.84 -4.53 -9.09
C MET A 117 -2.58 -5.73 -9.67
N LEU A 118 -2.48 -5.89 -10.99
CA LEU A 118 -3.03 -7.03 -11.71
C LEU A 118 -1.97 -8.13 -11.80
N MET A 119 -2.38 -9.35 -11.50
CA MET A 119 -1.56 -10.55 -11.66
C MET A 119 -2.21 -11.46 -12.70
N PRO A 120 -1.41 -12.11 -13.56
CA PRO A 120 -1.95 -13.05 -14.53
C PRO A 120 -2.46 -14.31 -13.83
N GLU A 121 -3.48 -14.92 -14.41
CA GLU A 121 -4.00 -16.21 -13.99
C GLU A 121 -3.02 -17.34 -14.31
N GLU A 122 -2.86 -18.27 -13.37
CA GLU A 122 -1.97 -19.43 -13.55
C GLU A 122 -2.49 -20.38 -14.64
N GLU A 123 -3.81 -20.56 -14.73
CA GLU A 123 -4.46 -21.54 -15.59
C GLU A 123 -4.92 -20.99 -16.95
N GLN A 124 -5.04 -19.66 -17.08
CA GLN A 124 -5.58 -19.01 -18.27
C GLN A 124 -4.60 -17.97 -18.80
N THR A 125 -3.82 -18.36 -19.80
CA THR A 125 -2.94 -17.45 -20.54
C THR A 125 -3.75 -16.28 -21.09
N ASN A 126 -3.41 -15.05 -20.65
CA ASN A 126 -4.00 -13.74 -21.00
C ASN A 126 -5.16 -13.23 -20.12
N ASN A 127 -5.56 -13.94 -19.06
CA ASN A 127 -6.48 -13.39 -18.06
C ASN A 127 -5.72 -12.85 -16.85
N PHE A 128 -6.28 -11.82 -16.22
CA PHE A 128 -5.72 -11.16 -15.05
C PHE A 128 -6.76 -11.09 -13.92
N PHE A 129 -6.28 -11.08 -12.69
CA PHE A 129 -7.05 -10.76 -11.50
C PHE A 129 -6.42 -9.60 -10.73
N VAL A 130 -7.22 -8.91 -9.92
CA VAL A 130 -6.74 -7.84 -9.04
C VAL A 130 -6.11 -8.48 -7.81
N GLN A 131 -4.79 -8.47 -7.72
CA GLN A 131 -4.06 -8.94 -6.53
C GLN A 131 -4.11 -7.90 -5.41
N SER A 132 -4.03 -6.62 -5.75
CA SER A 132 -4.13 -5.55 -4.77
C SER A 132 -4.81 -4.32 -5.35
N GLN A 133 -5.58 -3.63 -4.51
CA GLN A 133 -6.23 -2.37 -4.81
C GLN A 133 -6.04 -1.39 -3.66
N ASN A 134 -5.81 -0.12 -3.99
CA ASN A 134 -5.77 0.98 -3.05
C ASN A 134 -6.63 2.12 -3.58
N PHE A 135 -7.82 2.33 -3.01
CA PHE A 135 -8.71 3.42 -3.36
C PHE A 135 -8.67 4.52 -2.31
N ARG A 136 -8.54 5.77 -2.77
CA ARG A 136 -8.58 6.95 -1.92
C ARG A 136 -9.27 8.11 -2.60
N CYS A 137 -10.35 8.63 -2.00
CA CYS A 137 -10.96 9.88 -2.43
C CYS A 137 -10.61 11.07 -1.52
N SER A 138 -10.71 12.28 -2.07
CA SER A 138 -10.56 13.53 -1.35
C SER A 138 -11.73 13.72 -0.37
N ARG A 139 -11.43 14.25 0.81
CA ARG A 139 -12.31 14.26 1.98
C ARG A 139 -13.60 15.05 1.75
N SER A 140 -14.70 14.57 2.34
CA SER A 140 -15.68 15.45 3.02
C SER A 140 -15.68 15.09 4.51
N GLU A 141 -15.98 16.04 5.40
CA GLU A 141 -15.88 15.88 6.87
C GLU A 141 -16.63 14.64 7.43
N ALA A 142 -17.62 14.11 6.70
CA ALA A 142 -18.34 12.88 7.03
C ALA A 142 -17.53 11.57 6.89
N CYS A 143 -16.45 11.54 6.10
CA CYS A 143 -15.63 10.33 5.93
C CYS A 143 -14.74 10.00 7.15
N ASP A 144 -14.51 10.95 8.06
CA ASP A 144 -13.58 10.74 9.17
C ASP A 144 -14.10 9.80 10.25
N ALA A 145 -15.41 9.72 10.44
CA ALA A 145 -16.01 8.89 11.47
C ALA A 145 -16.07 7.39 11.10
N PHE A 146 -16.02 7.04 9.80
CA PHE A 146 -16.25 5.68 9.31
C PHE A 146 -15.01 4.96 8.74
N TYR A 147 -13.94 5.68 8.35
CA TYR A 147 -12.88 5.10 7.50
C TYR A 147 -11.46 5.02 8.13
N GLY A 148 -11.30 5.31 9.43
CA GLY A 148 -10.08 4.98 10.18
C GLY A 148 -8.77 5.57 9.60
N CYS A 149 -8.84 6.67 8.85
CA CYS A 149 -7.70 7.21 8.14
C CYS A 149 -6.64 7.76 9.11
N ARG A 150 -5.44 7.17 9.12
CA ARG A 150 -4.26 7.69 9.85
C ARG A 150 -3.86 9.06 9.31
N ARG A 151 -3.97 10.13 10.10
CA ARG A 151 -3.48 11.46 9.70
C ARG A 151 -1.96 11.51 9.86
N LEU A 152 -1.28 12.14 8.90
CA LEU A 152 0.15 12.45 9.06
C LEU A 152 0.40 13.38 10.26
N GLU A 153 -0.59 14.22 10.59
CA GLU A 153 -0.61 15.06 11.79
C GLU A 153 -0.71 14.26 13.09
N ASP A 154 -1.41 13.12 13.09
CA ASP A 154 -1.49 12.22 14.25
C ASP A 154 -0.15 11.49 14.44
N LEU A 155 0.53 11.14 13.35
CA LEU A 155 1.92 10.66 13.39
C LEU A 155 2.86 11.75 13.92
N ARG A 156 2.68 13.01 13.51
CA ARG A 156 3.47 14.17 13.96
C ARG A 156 3.28 14.46 15.46
N ARG A 157 2.07 14.33 16.00
CA ARG A 157 1.80 14.47 17.44
C ARG A 157 2.48 13.37 18.27
N ASN A 158 2.47 12.12 17.80
CA ASN A 158 3.17 11.02 18.46
C ASN A 158 4.70 11.16 18.39
N LEU A 159 5.23 11.87 17.40
CA LEU A 159 6.66 12.17 17.30
C LEU A 159 7.11 13.31 18.25
N THR A 160 6.21 14.19 18.68
CA THR A 160 6.54 15.34 19.57
C THR A 160 6.58 15.00 21.06
N THR A 161 6.09 13.83 21.49
CA THR A 161 5.97 13.47 22.91
C THR A 161 7.10 12.58 23.45
N HIS A 162 8.13 12.27 22.65
CA HIS A 162 9.23 11.41 23.10
C HIS A 162 10.36 12.24 23.77
N PRO A 163 10.87 11.87 24.97
CA PRO A 163 11.79 12.71 25.76
C PRO A 163 13.20 12.93 25.18
N LEU A 164 13.53 12.28 24.06
CA LEU A 164 14.84 12.38 23.41
C LEU A 164 14.61 12.73 21.94
N GLY A 165 15.03 13.93 21.53
CA GLY A 165 14.77 14.52 20.21
C GLY A 165 14.93 13.54 19.05
N VAL A 166 13.85 13.37 18.28
CA VAL A 166 13.66 12.29 17.29
C VAL A 166 14.53 12.43 16.04
N HIS A 167 15.13 13.60 15.79
CA HIS A 167 15.94 13.84 14.60
C HIS A 167 17.13 12.89 14.44
N LYS A 168 17.65 12.32 15.54
CA LYS A 168 18.79 11.40 15.50
C LYS A 168 18.38 9.94 15.25
N VAL A 169 17.28 9.48 15.86
CA VAL A 169 16.91 8.05 15.86
C VAL A 169 16.25 7.59 14.55
N VAL A 170 15.41 8.41 13.94
CA VAL A 170 14.68 8.02 12.72
C VAL A 170 15.58 8.05 11.50
N VAL A 171 16.45 9.06 11.38
CA VAL A 171 17.43 9.15 10.29
C VAL A 171 18.41 7.98 10.36
N ASP A 172 18.91 7.65 11.56
CA ASP A 172 19.82 6.52 11.74
C ASP A 172 19.16 5.17 11.39
N ARG A 173 17.89 4.92 11.78
CA ARG A 173 17.19 3.65 11.45
C ARG A 173 16.84 3.51 9.96
N PHE A 174 16.48 4.61 9.31
CA PHE A 174 16.14 4.61 7.88
C PHE A 174 17.40 4.40 7.03
N LEU A 175 18.51 5.08 7.39
CA LEU A 175 19.81 4.85 6.77
C LEU A 175 20.33 3.42 7.03
N LEU A 176 20.16 2.87 8.24
CA LEU A 176 20.54 1.49 8.56
C LEU A 176 19.82 0.46 7.67
N THR A 177 18.52 0.65 7.44
CA THR A 177 17.74 -0.26 6.60
C THR A 177 18.14 -0.11 5.14
N ALA A 178 18.31 1.11 4.65
CA ALA A 178 18.76 1.37 3.28
C ALA A 178 20.18 0.86 3.00
N TYR A 179 21.13 1.00 3.94
CA TYR A 179 22.52 0.57 3.77
C TYR A 179 22.67 -0.97 3.84
N SER A 180 21.86 -1.64 4.68
CA SER A 180 21.88 -3.11 4.80
C SER A 180 21.36 -3.84 3.56
N VAL A 181 20.61 -3.15 2.70
CA VAL A 181 20.07 -3.70 1.44
C VAL A 181 21.07 -3.58 0.29
N VAL A 182 22.11 -2.74 0.40
CA VAL A 182 22.98 -2.35 -0.74
C VAL A 182 24.37 -3.01 -0.73
N SER A 183 24.85 -3.59 0.38
CA SER A 183 26.16 -4.28 0.38
C SER A 183 26.22 -5.47 1.35
N PRO A 184 26.53 -6.71 0.88
CA PRO A 184 26.62 -7.90 1.73
C PRO A 184 27.84 -7.93 2.67
N GLU A 185 28.79 -6.99 2.61
CA GLU A 185 30.09 -7.12 3.29
C GLU A 185 30.22 -6.45 4.68
N SER A 186 29.12 -6.04 5.33
CA SER A 186 29.21 -5.12 6.48
C SER A 186 28.81 -5.69 7.86
N ALA A 187 29.16 -6.94 8.17
CA ALA A 187 28.97 -7.48 9.53
C ALA A 187 29.80 -6.73 10.61
N THR A 188 30.96 -6.18 10.20
CA THR A 188 31.90 -5.48 11.09
C THR A 188 31.45 -4.07 11.48
N VAL A 189 30.69 -3.38 10.61
CA VAL A 189 30.16 -2.04 10.92
C VAL A 189 28.95 -2.13 11.84
N ARG A 190 28.10 -3.15 11.65
CA ARG A 190 26.92 -3.40 12.48
C ARG A 190 27.30 -3.68 13.93
N SER A 191 28.31 -4.53 14.16
CA SER A 191 28.80 -4.85 15.52
C SER A 191 29.47 -3.66 16.22
N ARG A 192 30.26 -2.84 15.50
CA ARG A 192 30.89 -1.64 16.07
C ARG A 192 29.88 -0.57 16.47
N LEU A 193 28.76 -0.45 15.75
CA LEU A 193 27.73 0.55 16.03
C LEU A 193 26.74 0.09 17.11
N GLU A 194 26.42 -1.21 17.19
CA GLU A 194 25.66 -1.79 18.31
C GLU A 194 26.42 -1.63 19.64
N LEU A 195 27.74 -1.79 19.61
CA LEU A 195 28.60 -1.53 20.77
C LEU A 195 28.52 -0.05 21.21
N ALA A 196 28.51 0.89 20.26
CA ALA A 196 28.43 2.33 20.53
C ALA A 196 27.05 2.79 21.06
N LEU A 197 25.99 2.06 20.73
CA LEU A 197 24.64 2.29 21.27
C LEU A 197 24.46 1.68 22.67
N SER A 198 25.23 0.64 23.00
CA SER A 198 25.21 0.00 24.34
C SER A 198 26.01 0.77 25.40
N SER A 199 26.96 1.63 24.98
CA SER A 199 27.89 2.34 25.87
C SER A 199 27.44 3.77 26.22
N ASN A 200 26.16 3.94 26.59
CA ASN A 200 25.65 5.23 27.09
C ASN A 200 25.77 5.29 28.63
N PRO A 201 26.34 6.36 29.26
CA PRO A 201 26.80 6.33 30.66
C PRO A 201 25.71 6.50 31.74
N LEU A 202 24.43 6.28 31.46
CA LEU A 202 23.33 6.57 32.39
C LEU A 202 22.84 5.36 33.21
N GLN A 203 23.64 4.30 33.33
CA GLN A 203 23.36 3.17 34.24
C GLN A 203 24.15 3.17 35.56
N SER A 204 24.93 4.22 35.89
CA SER A 204 25.74 4.24 37.12
C SER A 204 25.19 5.07 38.30
N GLU A 205 23.97 5.60 38.25
CA GLU A 205 23.37 6.32 39.41
C GLU A 205 22.21 5.55 40.05
N ALA A 206 22.39 4.26 40.30
CA ALA A 206 21.44 3.49 41.10
C ALA A 206 22.14 2.44 41.98
N THR A 207 23.17 2.82 42.74
CA THR A 207 23.67 2.02 43.88
C THR A 207 24.54 2.85 44.83
N THR A 208 23.96 3.71 45.67
CA THR A 208 24.49 3.94 47.02
C THR A 208 23.42 4.56 47.94
N SER A 209 23.10 3.86 49.03
CA SER A 209 22.60 4.36 50.32
C SER A 209 21.46 3.52 50.91
N THR A 210 21.81 2.33 51.39
CA THR A 210 21.15 1.67 52.53
C THR A 210 22.18 1.46 53.64
N ALA A 211 22.19 2.39 54.60
CA ALA A 211 22.72 2.28 55.97
C ALA A 211 22.15 3.52 56.69
N GLY A 212 21.22 3.43 57.65
CA GLY A 212 21.38 2.78 58.94
C GLY A 212 21.79 3.85 59.95
N VAL A 213 20.83 4.42 60.70
CA VAL A 213 21.08 5.10 61.97
C VAL A 213 19.88 4.82 62.88
N GLU A 214 20.21 4.35 64.08
CA GLU A 214 19.36 4.17 65.26
C GLU A 214 18.55 5.41 65.65
#